data_AF-A0A9E7YZ99-F1
#
_entry.id   AF-A0A9E7YZ99-F1
#
_cell.length_a   1.000
_cell.length_b   1.000
_cell.length_c   1.000
_cell.angle_alpha   90.00
_cell.angle_beta   90.00
_cell.angle_gamma   90.00
#
_symmetry.space_group_name_H-M   'P 1'
#
loop_
_entity.id
_entity.type
_entity.pdbx_description
1 polymer ?
#
loop_
_entity_poly.entity_id
_entity_poly.type
_entity_poly.pdbx_seq_one_letter_code
_entity_poly.pdbx_strand_id
1 'polypeptide(L)'
;MKREHHPFSWHQGVAIRGTLLVVLLSLTGCSLSSADRAAASVGFGDTISEKTLNNIARPPKQVVYRFDDHRYIENNPEPGYNLPCQAELFYVDEALGIRTEVDGNKHGNPEGLFKVVNSPYVVARNDMAVYVSFDQGRSFKFTVIGGRTDVVVVGDKIYTGSEGFTSGPIELHVIKPDEQKIELQYTAQKPIDDPYQIHRMEAAGWPVPKPDPRYAELKKAAREYVNVRSTHQDSTQYFTCRRDLPWRPSINRERQLQKQQQQSSSTVNASPNP
;
A
#
# COMPACT_ATOMS: atom_id res chain seq x y z
N MET A 1 54.68 -14.36 14.61
CA MET A 1 54.93 -13.85 13.24
C MET A 1 53.56 -13.58 12.63
N LYS A 2 53.13 -12.31 12.54
CA LYS A 2 53.18 -11.43 11.33
C LYS A 2 52.59 -12.15 10.12
N ARG A 3 51.64 -11.64 9.34
CA ARG A 3 50.96 -10.34 9.14
C ARG A 3 49.79 -10.69 8.19
N GLU A 4 48.61 -10.06 8.27
CA GLU A 4 48.14 -9.00 7.34
C GLU A 4 48.27 -9.36 5.84
N HIS A 5 47.42 -9.02 4.88
CA HIS A 5 46.18 -8.27 4.70
C HIS A 5 45.90 -8.40 3.18
N HIS A 6 44.65 -8.17 2.76
CA HIS A 6 44.19 -7.58 1.48
C HIS A 6 45.29 -6.99 0.54
N PRO A 7 45.12 -6.99 -0.82
CA PRO A 7 44.14 -6.06 -1.40
C PRO A 7 43.56 -6.32 -2.79
N PHE A 8 42.50 -5.55 -3.00
CA PHE A 8 41.94 -4.98 -4.22
C PHE A 8 42.95 -4.42 -5.23
N SER A 9 42.39 -4.11 -6.42
CA SER A 9 42.93 -3.32 -7.54
C SER A 9 43.57 -4.18 -8.65
N TRP A 10 43.50 -3.84 -9.94
CA TRP A 10 43.44 -2.51 -10.52
C TRP A 10 43.03 -2.57 -12.00
N HIS A 11 42.76 -1.38 -12.54
CA HIS A 11 42.43 -1.05 -13.92
C HIS A 11 43.61 -1.24 -14.92
N GLN A 12 43.29 -0.92 -16.18
CA GLN A 12 44.13 -0.67 -17.36
C GLN A 12 44.28 -1.89 -18.29
N GLY A 13 44.12 -1.80 -19.60
CA GLY A 13 43.93 -0.65 -20.47
C GLY A 13 44.35 -1.06 -21.90
N VAL A 14 43.54 -0.67 -22.88
CA VAL A 14 43.87 -0.25 -24.26
C VAL A 14 44.87 -1.08 -25.08
N ALA A 15 44.41 -1.56 -26.25
CA ALA A 15 45.03 -1.35 -27.58
C ALA A 15 44.43 -2.35 -28.59
N ILE A 16 44.25 -2.12 -29.90
CA ILE A 16 44.26 -0.98 -30.83
C ILE A 16 43.88 -1.60 -32.20
N ARG A 17 43.16 -0.83 -33.05
CA ARG A 17 43.09 -0.85 -34.53
C ARG A 17 42.60 -2.08 -35.31
N GLY A 18 41.60 -1.82 -36.16
CA GLY A 18 41.39 -2.45 -37.46
C GLY A 18 40.39 -1.63 -38.29
N THR A 19 40.83 -1.09 -39.42
CA THR A 19 40.19 -0.04 -40.24
C THR A 19 39.30 -0.57 -41.39
N LEU A 20 38.21 0.18 -41.64
CA LEU A 20 37.59 0.58 -42.93
C LEU A 20 37.06 -0.46 -43.94
N LEU A 21 35.77 -0.31 -44.31
CA LEU A 21 35.30 -0.17 -45.71
C LEU A 21 33.87 0.42 -45.78
N VAL A 22 33.71 1.39 -46.69
CA VAL A 22 32.52 2.18 -47.04
C VAL A 22 32.01 1.70 -48.40
N VAL A 23 30.68 1.63 -48.65
CA VAL A 23 30.01 2.02 -49.92
C VAL A 23 28.48 2.17 -49.69
N LEU A 24 27.94 3.22 -50.32
CA LEU A 24 26.56 3.76 -50.33
C LEU A 24 25.54 2.96 -51.17
N LEU A 25 24.23 3.18 -50.95
CA LEU A 25 23.24 3.60 -51.98
C LEU A 25 21.82 3.78 -51.40
N SER A 26 20.97 4.49 -52.16
CA SER A 26 19.96 5.44 -51.70
C SER A 26 18.51 5.10 -52.12
N LEU A 27 17.55 5.59 -51.32
CA LEU A 27 16.23 6.17 -51.65
C LEU A 27 15.02 5.33 -52.16
N THR A 28 13.84 5.84 -51.72
CA THR A 28 12.43 5.57 -52.09
C THR A 28 11.76 4.39 -51.35
N GLY A 29 10.55 4.45 -50.79
CA GLY A 29 9.49 5.47 -50.67
C GLY A 29 8.16 4.77 -50.30
N CYS A 30 7.26 5.46 -49.58
CA CYS A 30 5.85 5.12 -49.25
C CYS A 30 5.64 4.00 -48.19
N SER A 31 4.65 4.03 -47.29
CA SER A 31 3.49 4.91 -47.05
C SER A 31 2.96 4.65 -45.63
N LEU A 32 2.12 5.57 -45.15
CA LEU A 32 1.59 5.70 -43.80
C LEU A 32 0.86 4.47 -43.23
N SER A 33 1.10 4.19 -41.94
CA SER A 33 -0.01 3.99 -41.00
C SER A 33 0.39 4.56 -39.63
N SER A 34 -0.36 5.56 -39.20
CA SER A 34 -0.29 6.19 -37.89
C SER A 34 -1.26 5.49 -36.95
N ALA A 35 -0.76 4.53 -36.16
CA ALA A 35 -1.36 4.12 -34.90
C ALA A 35 -0.26 3.42 -34.08
N ASP A 36 -0.13 3.83 -32.82
CA ASP A 36 0.67 3.18 -31.78
C ASP A 36 2.20 3.22 -31.88
N ARG A 37 2.74 4.43 -31.91
CA ARG A 37 4.12 4.71 -31.43
C ARG A 37 4.14 5.29 -30.01
N ALA A 38 3.32 4.73 -29.12
CA ALA A 38 3.43 4.94 -27.67
C ALA A 38 4.20 3.81 -26.96
N ALA A 39 4.67 2.81 -27.70
CA ALA A 39 5.64 1.83 -27.21
C ALA A 39 7.06 2.20 -27.73
N ALA A 40 7.54 3.40 -27.39
CA ALA A 40 8.94 3.73 -27.59
C ALA A 40 9.73 3.31 -26.34
N SER A 41 10.41 2.16 -26.48
CA SER A 41 11.69 1.83 -25.83
C SER A 41 11.90 2.36 -24.42
N VAL A 42 11.55 1.55 -23.42
CA VAL A 42 12.14 1.67 -22.08
C VAL A 42 13.57 1.13 -22.18
N GLY A 43 14.51 2.01 -22.52
CA GLY A 43 15.93 1.75 -22.37
C GLY A 43 16.24 1.68 -20.88
N PHE A 44 16.82 0.56 -20.43
CA PHE A 44 17.36 0.42 -19.08
C PHE A 44 18.49 1.45 -18.89
N GLY A 45 18.19 2.59 -18.26
CA GLY A 45 19.22 3.57 -17.86
C GLY A 45 18.78 5.04 -17.80
N ASP A 46 17.69 5.44 -18.46
CA ASP A 46 17.29 6.85 -18.48
C ASP A 46 16.35 7.17 -17.32
N THR A 47 16.78 8.08 -16.45
CA THR A 47 15.92 8.73 -15.47
C THR A 47 14.73 9.33 -16.18
N ILE A 48 13.53 8.82 -15.89
CA ILE A 48 12.27 9.40 -16.37
C ILE A 48 12.30 10.88 -15.97
N SER A 49 12.35 11.79 -16.95
CA SER A 49 12.34 13.23 -16.67
C SER A 49 11.17 13.57 -15.76
N GLU A 50 11.37 14.45 -14.77
CA GLU A 50 10.26 14.99 -13.95
C GLU A 50 9.12 15.54 -14.82
N LYS A 51 9.43 16.06 -16.02
CA LYS A 51 8.42 16.49 -16.99
C LYS A 51 7.55 15.33 -17.48
N THR A 52 8.15 14.16 -17.71
CA THR A 52 7.46 12.93 -18.12
C THR A 52 6.65 12.35 -16.96
N LEU A 53 7.23 12.27 -15.76
CA LEU A 53 6.54 11.85 -14.53
C LEU A 53 5.33 12.72 -14.20
N ASN A 54 5.46 14.04 -14.38
CA ASN A 54 4.39 15.00 -14.13
C ASN A 54 3.32 15.08 -15.23
N ASN A 55 3.38 14.30 -16.31
CA ASN A 55 2.37 14.32 -17.40
C ASN A 55 1.45 13.09 -17.42
N ILE A 56 1.74 12.08 -16.60
CA ILE A 56 0.97 10.84 -16.52
C ILE A 56 -0.32 11.14 -15.73
N ALA A 57 -1.46 10.63 -16.21
CA ALA A 57 -2.68 10.65 -15.41
C ALA A 57 -2.43 9.84 -14.13
N ARG A 58 -2.84 10.34 -12.97
CA ARG A 58 -2.65 9.66 -11.68
C ARG A 58 -3.98 9.13 -11.14
N PRO A 59 -3.96 8.14 -10.24
CA PRO A 59 -5.19 7.74 -9.57
C PRO A 59 -5.78 8.93 -8.80
N PRO A 60 -7.12 9.00 -8.64
CA PRO A 60 -7.72 10.01 -7.77
C PRO A 60 -7.31 9.74 -6.32
N LYS A 61 -7.25 10.80 -5.50
CA LYS A 61 -7.21 10.65 -4.04
C LYS A 61 -8.43 9.85 -3.58
N GLN A 62 -8.23 8.95 -2.62
CA GLN A 62 -9.30 8.09 -2.11
C GLN A 62 -9.31 8.11 -0.59
N VAL A 63 -10.49 8.24 0.01
CA VAL A 63 -10.66 7.91 1.43
C VAL A 63 -10.79 6.39 1.54
N VAL A 64 -9.84 5.76 2.23
CA VAL A 64 -9.76 4.29 2.34
C VAL A 64 -10.31 3.76 3.66
N TYR A 65 -10.35 4.63 4.67
CA TYR A 65 -10.97 4.35 5.97
C TYR A 65 -11.42 5.66 6.61
N ARG A 66 -12.61 5.68 7.18
CA ARG A 66 -13.20 6.88 7.80
C ARG A 66 -13.51 6.59 9.26
N PHE A 67 -12.93 7.36 10.16
CA PHE A 67 -13.24 7.28 11.60
C PHE A 67 -14.53 8.05 11.89
N ASP A 68 -14.65 9.24 11.30
CA ASP A 68 -15.82 10.12 11.37
C ASP A 68 -15.77 11.16 10.23
N ASP A 69 -16.54 12.24 10.34
CA ASP A 69 -16.67 13.24 9.29
C ASP A 69 -15.36 13.98 8.99
N HIS A 70 -14.56 14.28 10.00
CA HIS A 70 -13.34 15.09 9.87
C HIS A 70 -12.04 14.27 9.99
N ARG A 71 -12.10 13.01 10.47
CA ARG A 71 -10.95 12.11 10.60
C ARG A 71 -11.03 10.92 9.65
N TYR A 72 -10.01 10.75 8.83
CA TYR A 72 -9.95 9.67 7.86
C TYR A 72 -8.51 9.31 7.44
N ILE A 73 -8.35 8.14 6.86
CA ILE A 73 -7.16 7.73 6.12
C ILE A 73 -7.42 7.98 4.64
N GLU A 74 -6.59 8.81 4.01
CA GLU A 74 -6.55 8.99 2.56
C GLU A 74 -5.38 8.23 1.95
N ASN A 75 -5.60 7.65 0.79
CA ASN A 75 -4.54 7.23 -0.12
C ASN A 75 -4.35 8.36 -1.14
N ASN A 76 -3.18 8.99 -1.11
CA ASN A 76 -2.85 10.11 -2.00
C ASN A 76 -1.68 9.72 -2.91
N PRO A 77 -1.93 9.45 -4.20
CA PRO A 77 -0.86 9.14 -5.14
C PRO A 77 -0.04 10.39 -5.47
N GLU A 78 1.21 10.39 -4.97
CA GLU A 78 2.25 11.30 -5.44
C GLU A 78 2.61 11.03 -6.91
N PRO A 79 3.26 11.99 -7.61
CA PRO A 79 3.76 11.76 -8.96
C PRO A 79 4.67 10.52 -9.01
N GLY A 80 4.33 9.54 -9.87
CA GLY A 80 5.10 8.30 -10.04
C GLY A 80 4.34 7.02 -9.74
N TYR A 81 3.20 7.12 -9.04
CA TYR A 81 2.30 5.98 -8.85
C TYR A 81 1.33 5.85 -10.03
N ASN A 82 1.43 4.71 -10.71
CA ASN A 82 0.65 4.39 -11.90
C ASN A 82 -0.29 3.19 -11.68
N LEU A 83 -0.51 2.78 -10.43
CA LEU A 83 -1.45 1.71 -10.10
C LEU A 83 -2.48 2.21 -9.07
N PRO A 84 -3.76 1.85 -9.24
CA PRO A 84 -4.77 2.21 -8.25
C PRO A 84 -4.43 1.58 -6.91
N CYS A 85 -4.65 2.33 -5.82
CA CYS A 85 -4.46 1.87 -4.45
C CYS A 85 -3.01 1.54 -4.06
N GLN A 86 -2.03 1.95 -4.86
CA GLN A 86 -0.62 1.92 -4.51
C GLN A 86 -0.15 3.36 -4.35
N ALA A 87 0.03 3.80 -3.10
CA ALA A 87 0.57 5.11 -2.76
C ALA A 87 0.76 5.23 -1.24
N GLU A 88 1.25 6.39 -0.82
CA GLU A 88 1.27 6.87 0.55
C GLU A 88 -0.14 6.97 1.15
N LEU A 89 -0.25 6.47 2.38
CA LEU A 89 -1.40 6.64 3.25
C LEU A 89 -1.15 7.85 4.16
N PHE A 90 -2.14 8.73 4.24
CA PHE A 90 -2.13 9.87 5.14
C PHE A 90 -3.30 9.78 6.11
N TYR A 91 -3.02 9.97 7.39
CA TYR A 91 -4.04 10.33 8.36
C TYR A 91 -4.35 11.82 8.21
N VAL A 92 -5.63 12.13 8.14
CA VAL A 92 -6.14 13.49 8.05
C VAL A 92 -7.10 13.73 9.20
N ASP A 93 -6.92 14.86 9.89
CA ASP A 93 -7.90 15.46 10.79
C ASP A 93 -8.10 16.91 10.37
N GLU A 94 -9.21 17.18 9.68
CA GLU A 94 -9.50 18.51 9.15
C GLU A 94 -9.77 19.52 10.27
N ALA A 95 -10.35 19.08 11.39
CA ALA A 95 -10.67 19.96 12.53
C ALA A 95 -9.40 20.44 13.25
N LEU A 96 -8.37 19.61 13.29
CA LEU A 96 -7.07 19.93 13.91
C LEU A 96 -6.01 20.40 12.90
N GLY A 97 -6.34 20.44 11.61
CA GLY A 97 -5.40 20.76 10.54
C GLY A 97 -4.24 19.76 10.42
N ILE A 98 -4.46 18.50 10.81
CA ILE A 98 -3.43 17.45 10.78
C ILE A 98 -3.51 16.74 9.44
N ARG A 99 -2.36 16.60 8.78
CA ARG A 99 -2.15 15.70 7.65
C ARG A 99 -0.79 15.05 7.78
N THR A 100 -0.77 13.80 8.23
CA THR A 100 0.44 13.06 8.58
C THR A 100 0.55 11.84 7.70
N GLU A 101 1.70 11.67 7.04
CA GLU A 101 2.00 10.42 6.34
C GLU A 101 2.17 9.30 7.36
N VAL A 102 1.44 8.20 7.16
CA VAL A 102 1.48 7.02 8.03
C VAL A 102 2.54 6.05 7.51
N ASP A 103 2.41 5.64 6.25
CA ASP A 103 3.37 4.81 5.49
C ASP A 103 2.93 4.72 4.00
N GLY A 104 3.65 3.97 3.18
CA GLY A 104 3.30 3.62 1.80
C GLY A 104 2.72 2.21 1.63
N ASN A 105 1.77 2.08 0.69
CA ASN A 105 1.18 0.83 0.26
C ASN A 105 1.86 0.30 -1.02
N LYS A 106 3.02 -0.35 -0.88
CA LYS A 106 3.79 -0.84 -2.06
C LYS A 106 3.07 -1.97 -2.82
N HIS A 107 2.21 -2.73 -2.14
CA HIS A 107 1.50 -3.86 -2.73
C HIS A 107 0.01 -3.59 -2.98
N GLY A 108 -0.49 -2.41 -2.63
CA GLY A 108 -1.91 -2.06 -2.68
C GLY A 108 -2.45 -1.68 -1.31
N ASN A 109 -3.67 -1.14 -1.26
CA ASN A 109 -4.34 -0.87 0.01
C ASN A 109 -4.47 -2.15 0.84
N PRO A 110 -4.41 -2.06 2.19
CA PRO A 110 -4.67 -3.20 3.04
C PRO A 110 -6.00 -3.87 2.68
N GLU A 111 -5.96 -5.20 2.62
CA GLU A 111 -7.14 -6.05 2.50
C GLU A 111 -7.43 -6.69 3.86
N GLY A 112 -8.70 -7.03 4.09
CA GLY A 112 -9.15 -7.68 5.32
C GLY A 112 -9.86 -6.73 6.28
N LEU A 113 -10.30 -7.31 7.40
CA LEU A 113 -11.03 -6.62 8.44
C LEU A 113 -10.10 -5.66 9.18
N PHE A 114 -10.56 -4.42 9.40
CA PHE A 114 -9.95 -3.49 10.33
C PHE A 114 -11.02 -2.78 11.14
N LYS A 115 -10.96 -2.96 12.45
CA LYS A 115 -11.93 -2.35 13.35
C LYS A 115 -11.26 -1.76 14.57
N VAL A 116 -11.55 -0.51 14.84
CA VAL A 116 -11.13 0.19 16.06
C VAL A 116 -12.34 0.34 16.96
N VAL A 117 -12.25 -0.14 18.20
CA VAL A 117 -13.34 -0.19 19.17
C VAL A 117 -12.88 0.41 20.48
N ASN A 118 -13.57 1.45 20.95
CA ASN A 118 -13.33 2.09 22.24
C ASN A 118 -11.84 2.41 22.49
N SER A 119 -11.09 2.75 21.44
CA SER A 119 -9.68 3.12 21.53
C SER A 119 -9.56 4.62 21.77
N PRO A 120 -8.76 5.06 22.76
CA PRO A 120 -8.43 6.48 22.92
C PRO A 120 -7.37 6.96 21.91
N TYR A 121 -6.79 6.04 21.11
CA TYR A 121 -5.74 6.32 20.14
C TYR A 121 -6.29 6.49 18.73
N VAL A 122 -5.57 7.25 17.91
CA VAL A 122 -5.73 7.20 16.46
C VAL A 122 -4.98 5.99 15.96
N VAL A 123 -5.68 5.05 15.34
CA VAL A 123 -5.09 3.80 14.85
C VAL A 123 -5.32 3.66 13.36
N ALA A 124 -4.25 3.48 12.61
CA ALA A 124 -4.26 3.22 11.18
C ALA A 124 -3.57 1.88 10.88
N ARG A 125 -3.63 1.43 9.63
CA ARG A 125 -2.85 0.29 9.14
C ARG A 125 -2.51 0.46 7.67
N ASN A 126 -1.45 -0.21 7.26
CA ASN A 126 -1.22 -0.58 5.86
C ASN A 126 -1.36 -2.09 5.69
N ASP A 127 -0.90 -2.61 4.56
CA ASP A 127 -0.86 -4.04 4.29
C ASP A 127 0.01 -4.79 5.31
N MET A 128 1.13 -4.22 5.78
CA MET A 128 2.12 -4.94 6.58
C MET A 128 2.09 -4.67 8.09
N ALA A 129 1.49 -3.56 8.54
CA ALA A 129 1.66 -3.04 9.89
C ALA A 129 0.42 -2.29 10.40
N VAL A 130 0.29 -2.22 11.73
CA VAL A 130 -0.67 -1.37 12.45
C VAL A 130 0.09 -0.21 13.07
N TYR A 131 -0.46 0.98 12.91
CA TYR A 131 0.10 2.25 13.37
C TYR A 131 -0.79 2.81 14.46
N VAL A 132 -0.20 3.19 15.58
CA VAL A 132 -0.87 3.82 16.71
C VAL A 132 -0.23 5.18 16.94
N SER A 133 -1.07 6.20 16.99
CA SER A 133 -0.64 7.53 17.41
C SER A 133 -1.07 7.80 18.85
N PHE A 134 -0.11 8.30 19.63
CA PHE A 134 -0.27 8.73 21.01
C PHE A 134 -0.49 10.25 21.12
N ASP A 135 -0.47 10.96 20.00
CA ASP A 135 -0.47 12.43 19.91
C ASP A 135 -1.51 12.96 18.89
N GLN A 136 -2.69 12.32 18.86
CA GLN A 136 -3.84 12.71 18.03
C GLN A 136 -3.58 12.64 16.51
N GLY A 137 -2.66 11.79 16.09
CA GLY A 137 -2.32 11.52 14.69
C GLY A 137 -1.19 12.40 14.14
N ARG A 138 -0.42 13.10 15.00
CA ARG A 138 0.73 13.91 14.57
C ARG A 138 1.96 13.06 14.30
N SER A 139 2.13 11.96 15.03
CA SER A 139 3.14 10.94 14.81
C SER A 139 2.60 9.55 15.10
N PHE A 140 3.24 8.54 14.51
CA PHE A 140 2.80 7.15 14.62
C PHE A 140 3.95 6.24 15.04
N LYS A 141 3.59 5.23 15.85
CA LYS A 141 4.41 4.07 16.17
C LYS A 141 3.75 2.85 15.55
N PHE A 142 4.51 1.84 15.17
CA PHE A 142 3.93 0.70 14.48
C PHE A 142 4.42 -0.65 15.01
N THR A 143 3.63 -1.68 14.73
CA THR A 143 4.02 -3.09 14.82
C THR A 143 3.71 -3.77 13.51
N VAL A 144 4.57 -4.71 13.10
CA VAL A 144 4.36 -5.52 11.90
C VAL A 144 3.33 -6.60 12.22
N ILE A 145 2.38 -6.81 11.32
CA ILE A 145 1.26 -7.76 11.49
C ILE A 145 1.08 -8.72 10.31
N GLY A 146 1.82 -8.54 9.21
CA GLY A 146 1.73 -9.37 8.00
C GLY A 146 0.62 -8.95 7.02
N GLY A 147 0.93 -9.09 5.72
CA GLY A 147 0.25 -8.50 4.54
C GLY A 147 -1.28 -8.64 4.39
N ARG A 148 -1.91 -9.64 5.04
CA ARG A 148 -3.34 -10.01 4.83
C ARG A 148 -4.07 -10.29 6.14
N THR A 149 -3.61 -9.64 7.19
CA THR A 149 -4.05 -9.92 8.54
C THR A 149 -5.29 -9.10 8.87
N ASP A 150 -6.31 -9.74 9.43
CA ASP A 150 -7.45 -9.11 10.05
C ASP A 150 -7.05 -8.49 11.39
N VAL A 151 -7.57 -7.31 11.69
CA VAL A 151 -7.16 -6.52 12.84
C VAL A 151 -8.38 -5.99 13.58
N VAL A 152 -8.42 -6.22 14.89
CA VAL A 152 -9.43 -5.63 15.79
C VAL A 152 -8.70 -4.99 16.95
N VAL A 153 -8.96 -3.70 17.18
CA VAL A 153 -8.40 -2.94 18.30
C VAL A 153 -9.50 -2.67 19.31
N VAL A 154 -9.27 -3.03 20.57
CA VAL A 154 -10.22 -2.87 21.68
C VAL A 154 -9.51 -2.26 22.87
N GLY A 155 -9.77 -0.97 23.14
CA GLY A 155 -8.99 -0.22 24.12
C GLY A 155 -7.49 -0.31 23.81
N ASP A 156 -6.71 -0.84 24.75
CA ASP A 156 -5.25 -0.96 24.62
C ASP A 156 -4.80 -2.28 23.98
N LYS A 157 -5.72 -3.08 23.43
CA LYS A 157 -5.40 -4.40 22.84
C LYS A 157 -5.60 -4.40 21.35
N ILE A 158 -4.67 -5.00 20.62
CA ILE A 158 -4.75 -5.22 19.17
C ILE A 158 -4.70 -6.72 18.93
N TYR A 159 -5.77 -7.26 18.36
CA TYR A 159 -5.86 -8.65 17.93
C TYR A 159 -5.59 -8.73 16.44
N THR A 160 -4.68 -9.62 16.05
CA THR A 160 -4.34 -9.92 14.66
C THR A 160 -4.69 -11.37 14.34
N GLY A 161 -5.19 -11.65 13.13
CA GLY A 161 -5.52 -13.00 12.70
C GLY A 161 -5.86 -13.08 11.22
N SER A 162 -6.50 -14.16 10.79
CA SER A 162 -6.90 -14.33 9.38
C SER A 162 -8.30 -14.93 9.24
N GLU A 163 -8.94 -14.63 8.12
CA GLU A 163 -10.27 -15.11 7.74
C GLU A 163 -11.34 -14.87 8.82
N GLY A 164 -11.46 -13.63 9.30
CA GLY A 164 -12.35 -13.26 10.39
C GLY A 164 -12.01 -13.99 11.70
N PHE A 165 -10.72 -14.22 11.95
CA PHE A 165 -10.19 -14.99 13.08
C PHE A 165 -10.67 -16.45 13.11
N THR A 166 -10.86 -17.06 11.94
CA THR A 166 -11.21 -18.49 11.83
C THR A 166 -10.07 -19.38 11.35
N SER A 167 -8.99 -18.76 10.85
CA SER A 167 -7.81 -19.44 10.33
C SER A 167 -6.53 -18.90 10.96
N GLY A 168 -5.51 -19.75 10.97
CA GLY A 168 -4.17 -19.41 11.45
C GLY A 168 -4.06 -19.07 12.94
N PRO A 169 -2.88 -18.62 13.37
CA PRO A 169 -2.66 -18.11 14.72
C PRO A 169 -3.42 -16.80 14.94
N ILE A 170 -3.66 -16.49 16.22
CA ILE A 170 -4.16 -15.19 16.65
C ILE A 170 -3.09 -14.56 17.52
N GLU A 171 -2.68 -13.34 17.19
CA GLU A 171 -1.72 -12.61 18.01
C GLU A 171 -2.41 -11.49 18.78
N LEU A 172 -1.99 -11.31 20.02
CA LEU A 172 -2.42 -10.24 20.91
C LEU A 172 -1.23 -9.31 21.12
N HIS A 173 -1.38 -8.08 20.66
CA HIS A 173 -0.50 -6.99 20.98
C HIS A 173 -1.17 -6.06 21.99
N VAL A 174 -0.35 -5.42 22.83
CA VAL A 174 -0.79 -4.45 23.83
C VAL A 174 -0.14 -3.11 23.54
N ILE A 175 -0.97 -2.07 23.47
CA ILE A 175 -0.55 -0.66 23.44
C ILE A 175 -0.11 -0.29 24.85
N LYS A 176 1.12 0.16 25.00
CA LYS A 176 1.70 0.63 26.27
C LYS A 176 1.87 2.15 26.20
N PRO A 177 0.93 2.93 26.75
CA PRO A 177 0.84 4.38 26.51
C PRO A 177 2.00 5.15 27.13
N ASP A 178 2.37 4.79 28.36
CA ASP A 178 3.48 5.42 29.09
C ASP A 178 4.83 5.26 28.36
N GLU A 179 4.96 4.19 27.58
CA GLU A 179 6.16 3.86 26.82
C GLU A 179 6.04 4.24 25.33
N GLN A 180 4.87 4.73 24.90
CA GLN A 180 4.53 4.98 23.49
C GLN A 180 4.95 3.84 22.56
N LYS A 181 4.59 2.59 22.92
CA LYS A 181 4.95 1.41 22.13
C LYS A 181 3.81 0.42 22.00
N ILE A 182 3.95 -0.49 21.03
CA ILE A 182 3.07 -1.63 20.81
C ILE A 182 3.91 -2.87 21.05
N GLU A 183 3.45 -3.78 21.90
CA GLU A 183 4.20 -4.97 22.29
C GLU A 183 3.40 -6.23 22.00
N LEU A 184 3.99 -7.18 21.26
CA LEU A 184 3.42 -8.51 21.11
C LEU A 184 3.43 -9.22 22.47
N GLN A 185 2.25 -9.50 23.01
CA GLN A 185 2.09 -10.14 24.30
C GLN A 185 1.93 -11.65 24.18
N TYR A 186 1.25 -12.13 23.12
CA TYR A 186 0.94 -13.55 22.97
C TYR A 186 0.64 -13.91 21.52
N THR A 187 1.06 -15.10 21.09
CA THR A 187 0.65 -15.71 19.81
C THR A 187 0.00 -17.06 20.10
N ALA A 188 -1.32 -17.14 19.94
CA ALA A 188 -2.08 -18.37 20.16
C ALA A 188 -2.19 -19.17 18.85
N GLN A 189 -1.71 -20.41 18.86
CA GLN A 189 -1.80 -21.30 17.71
C GLN A 189 -3.19 -21.91 17.59
N LYS A 190 -3.72 -21.99 16.36
CA LYS A 190 -4.98 -22.69 16.10
C LYS A 190 -4.81 -24.17 16.47
N PRO A 191 -5.70 -24.74 17.30
CA PRO A 191 -5.70 -26.16 17.58
C PRO A 191 -5.87 -26.97 16.29
N ILE A 192 -5.13 -28.07 16.18
CA ILE A 192 -5.39 -29.08 15.14
C ILE A 192 -6.59 -29.89 15.61
N ASP A 193 -7.72 -29.73 14.92
CA ASP A 193 -9.00 -30.37 15.22
C ASP A 193 -9.47 -31.33 14.12
N ASP A 194 -8.74 -31.40 12.99
CA ASP A 194 -8.99 -32.37 11.92
C ASP A 194 -8.47 -33.77 12.29
N PRO A 195 -9.34 -34.78 12.48
CA PRO A 195 -8.95 -36.13 12.84
C PRO A 195 -7.99 -36.77 11.84
N TYR A 196 -8.12 -36.45 10.55
CA TYR A 196 -7.25 -37.00 9.52
C TYR A 196 -5.81 -36.48 9.65
N GLN A 197 -5.64 -35.19 9.97
CA GLN A 197 -4.31 -34.60 10.19
C GLN A 197 -3.68 -35.12 11.47
N ILE A 198 -4.46 -35.28 12.54
CA ILE A 198 -4.01 -35.90 13.79
C ILE A 198 -3.48 -37.31 13.50
N HIS A 199 -4.28 -38.16 12.85
CA HIS A 199 -3.88 -39.51 12.50
C HIS A 199 -2.65 -39.56 11.59
N ARG A 200 -2.53 -38.63 10.63
CA ARG A 200 -1.35 -38.53 9.76
C ARG A 200 -0.09 -38.22 10.57
N MET A 201 -0.17 -37.30 11.52
CA MET A 201 0.96 -36.93 12.38
C MET A 201 1.35 -38.09 13.29
N GLU A 202 0.37 -38.74 13.91
CA GLU A 202 0.57 -39.93 14.74
C GLU A 202 1.22 -41.07 13.95
N ALA A 203 0.72 -41.36 12.73
CA ALA A 203 1.27 -42.40 11.85
C ALA A 203 2.69 -42.07 11.37
N ALA A 204 3.03 -40.79 11.24
CA ALA A 204 4.39 -40.33 10.93
C ALA A 204 5.33 -40.34 12.16
N GLY A 205 4.82 -40.63 13.35
CA GLY A 205 5.57 -40.57 14.62
C GLY A 205 5.85 -39.14 15.10
N TRP A 206 5.09 -38.15 14.60
CA TRP A 206 5.25 -36.75 14.97
C TRP A 206 4.36 -36.41 16.16
N PRO A 207 4.85 -35.63 17.14
CA PRO A 207 4.02 -35.23 18.27
C PRO A 207 2.87 -34.33 17.80
N VAL A 208 1.65 -34.65 18.22
CA VAL A 208 0.48 -33.79 18.00
C VAL A 208 0.55 -32.64 19.01
N PRO A 209 0.61 -31.37 18.56
CA PRO A 209 0.64 -30.22 19.45
C PRO A 209 -0.60 -30.17 20.34
N LYS A 210 -0.41 -29.89 21.62
CA LYS A 210 -1.54 -29.61 22.51
C LYS A 210 -2.23 -28.32 22.07
N PRO A 211 -3.57 -28.24 22.16
CA PRO A 211 -4.30 -26.99 21.91
C PRO A 211 -3.75 -25.85 22.76
N ASP A 212 -3.56 -24.68 22.14
CA ASP A 212 -3.19 -23.48 22.89
C ASP A 212 -4.36 -23.08 23.82
N PRO A 213 -4.12 -22.95 25.13
CA PRO A 213 -5.19 -22.73 26.11
C PRO A 213 -5.91 -21.38 25.92
N ARG A 214 -5.26 -20.39 25.28
CA ARG A 214 -5.79 -19.05 25.10
C ARG A 214 -6.45 -18.83 23.74
N TYR A 215 -6.31 -19.77 22.80
CA TYR A 215 -6.84 -19.58 21.44
C TYR A 215 -8.35 -19.28 21.44
N ALA A 216 -9.14 -20.05 22.19
CA ALA A 216 -10.60 -19.86 22.24
C ALA A 216 -10.97 -18.51 22.90
N GLU A 217 -10.26 -18.11 23.95
CA GLU A 217 -10.44 -16.83 24.65
C GLU A 217 -10.16 -15.65 23.70
N LEU A 218 -8.98 -15.63 23.07
CA LEU A 218 -8.57 -14.55 22.16
C LEU A 218 -9.47 -14.49 20.92
N LYS A 219 -9.84 -15.65 20.35
CA LYS A 219 -10.80 -15.72 19.24
C LYS A 219 -12.14 -15.14 19.63
N LYS A 220 -12.65 -15.46 20.81
CA LYS A 220 -13.92 -14.91 21.31
C LYS A 220 -13.81 -13.40 21.50
N ALA A 221 -12.76 -12.92 22.15
CA ALA A 221 -12.54 -11.49 22.39
C ALA A 221 -12.45 -10.69 21.09
N ALA A 222 -11.75 -11.21 20.07
CA ALA A 222 -11.68 -10.57 18.76
C ALA A 222 -13.04 -10.57 18.04
N ARG A 223 -13.72 -11.74 17.98
CA ARG A 223 -14.95 -11.91 17.19
C ARG A 223 -16.20 -11.30 17.81
N GLU A 224 -16.24 -11.11 19.12
CA GLU A 224 -17.35 -10.42 19.80
C GLU A 224 -17.63 -9.06 19.16
N TYR A 225 -16.57 -8.31 18.83
CA TYR A 225 -16.71 -7.00 18.19
C TYR A 225 -16.93 -7.04 16.68
N VAL A 226 -16.65 -8.18 16.04
CA VAL A 226 -16.91 -8.39 14.61
C VAL A 226 -18.38 -8.72 14.38
N ASN A 227 -18.92 -9.70 15.11
CA ASN A 227 -20.25 -10.26 14.82
C ASN A 227 -21.42 -9.43 15.38
N VAL A 228 -21.25 -8.70 16.49
CA VAL A 228 -22.35 -8.00 17.19
C VAL A 228 -22.89 -6.80 16.40
N ARG A 229 -22.20 -6.35 15.32
CA ARG A 229 -22.67 -5.26 14.43
C ARG A 229 -22.52 -5.58 12.94
N SER A 230 -22.26 -6.83 12.59
CA SER A 230 -22.04 -7.28 11.21
C SER A 230 -23.32 -7.90 10.63
N THR A 231 -24.29 -7.04 10.29
CA THR A 231 -25.00 -7.29 9.03
C THR A 231 -24.02 -6.86 7.93
N HIS A 232 -23.85 -7.68 6.90
CA HIS A 232 -22.78 -7.64 5.88
C HIS A 232 -22.65 -6.33 5.05
N GLN A 233 -23.24 -5.23 5.49
CA GLN A 233 -23.31 -3.93 4.82
C GLN A 233 -22.48 -2.83 5.51
N ASP A 234 -21.80 -3.10 6.61
CA ASP A 234 -20.96 -2.09 7.26
C ASP A 234 -19.60 -2.00 6.55
N SER A 235 -19.59 -1.32 5.40
CA SER A 235 -18.38 -1.04 4.58
C SER A 235 -17.30 -0.27 5.35
N THR A 236 -17.60 0.23 6.55
CA THR A 236 -16.62 0.87 7.44
C THR A 236 -15.68 -0.14 8.11
N GLN A 237 -15.99 -1.44 8.09
CA GLN A 237 -15.18 -2.48 8.74
C GLN A 237 -14.01 -2.98 7.87
N TYR A 238 -14.01 -2.65 6.58
CA TYR A 238 -13.03 -3.14 5.63
C TYR A 238 -12.31 -1.96 4.98
N PHE A 239 -10.98 -1.99 5.01
CA PHE A 239 -10.22 -1.13 4.10
C PHE A 239 -10.56 -1.51 2.67
N THR A 240 -10.99 -0.53 1.89
CA THR A 240 -11.46 -0.80 0.52
C THR A 240 -10.64 0.00 -0.48
N CYS A 241 -10.16 -0.70 -1.50
CA CYS A 241 -9.55 -0.12 -2.69
C CYS A 241 -10.63 0.15 -3.75
N ARG A 242 -10.90 1.42 -4.07
CA ARG A 242 -11.89 1.80 -5.09
C ARG A 242 -11.22 1.88 -6.46
N ARG A 243 -11.21 0.75 -7.18
CA ARG A 243 -10.63 0.64 -8.54
C ARG A 243 -11.51 1.22 -9.64
N ASP A 244 -12.77 1.47 -9.35
CA ASP A 244 -13.77 2.02 -10.26
C ASP A 244 -13.67 3.55 -10.42
N LEU A 245 -12.90 4.22 -9.56
CA LEU A 245 -12.76 5.67 -9.63
C LEU A 245 -11.91 6.08 -10.86
N PRO A 246 -12.38 7.05 -11.66
CA PRO A 246 -11.68 7.48 -12.85
C PRO A 246 -10.35 8.17 -12.50
N TRP A 247 -9.34 7.93 -13.33
CA TRP A 247 -8.04 8.59 -13.25
C TRP A 247 -8.18 10.10 -13.37
N ARG A 248 -7.40 10.85 -12.58
CA ARG A 248 -7.30 12.30 -12.69
C ARG A 248 -6.05 12.67 -13.48
N PRO A 249 -6.09 13.66 -14.39
CA PRO A 249 -4.88 14.17 -15.01
C PRO A 249 -3.91 14.70 -13.93
N SER A 250 -2.61 14.72 -14.22
CA SER A 250 -1.65 15.36 -13.31
C SER A 250 -1.96 16.85 -13.14
N ILE A 251 -1.48 17.50 -12.06
CA ILE A 251 -1.70 18.93 -11.81
C ILE A 251 -1.25 19.81 -12.99
N ASN A 252 -0.12 19.47 -13.63
CA ASN A 252 0.38 20.19 -14.80
C ASN A 252 -0.53 20.00 -16.02
N ARG A 253 -1.05 18.78 -16.23
CA ARG A 253 -2.00 18.48 -17.31
C ARG A 253 -3.37 19.10 -17.03
N GLU A 254 -3.85 19.09 -15.80
CA GLU A 254 -5.07 19.79 -15.38
C GLU A 254 -4.94 21.29 -15.68
N ARG A 255 -3.81 21.92 -15.34
CA ARG A 255 -3.55 23.33 -15.65
C ARG A 255 -3.50 23.59 -17.16
N GLN A 256 -2.93 22.69 -17.96
CA GLN A 256 -2.94 22.80 -19.42
C GLN A 256 -4.36 22.65 -20.00
N LEU A 257 -5.14 21.68 -19.52
CA LEU A 257 -6.53 21.46 -19.92
C LEU A 257 -7.40 22.66 -19.55
N GLN A 258 -7.21 23.24 -18.36
CA GLN A 258 -7.88 24.49 -17.95
C GLN A 258 -7.52 25.65 -18.87
N LYS A 259 -6.23 25.82 -19.22
CA LYS A 259 -5.80 26.85 -20.19
C LYS A 259 -6.42 26.63 -21.58
N GLN A 260 -6.48 25.40 -22.05
CA GLN A 260 -7.11 25.05 -23.33
C GLN A 260 -8.61 25.32 -23.30
N GLN A 261 -9.31 24.97 -22.21
CA GLN A 261 -10.73 25.27 -22.03
C GLN A 261 -10.98 26.78 -21.99
N GLN A 262 -10.17 27.54 -21.25
CA GLN A 262 -10.25 29.01 -21.23
C GLN A 262 -10.03 29.60 -22.63
N GLN A 263 -9.03 29.14 -23.36
CA GLN A 263 -8.76 29.57 -24.73
C GLN A 263 -9.90 29.21 -25.69
N SER A 264 -10.51 28.04 -25.56
CA SER A 264 -11.66 27.63 -26.37
C SER A 264 -12.95 28.38 -26.03
N SER A 265 -13.11 28.83 -24.78
CA SER A 265 -14.25 29.67 -24.38
C SER A 265 -14.14 31.12 -24.88
N SER A 266 -12.92 31.63 -25.09
CA SER A 266 -12.68 32.95 -25.69
C SER A 266 -12.92 33.00 -27.21
N THR A 267 -13.05 31.87 -27.89
CA THR A 267 -13.30 31.80 -29.35
C THR A 267 -14.78 31.68 -29.75
N VAL A 268 -15.71 31.54 -28.80
CA VAL A 268 -17.15 31.32 -29.09
C VAL A 268 -17.94 32.64 -29.32
N ASN A 269 -17.36 33.81 -29.06
CA ASN A 269 -18.04 35.10 -29.28
C ASN A 269 -17.79 35.76 -30.65
N ALA A 270 -17.08 35.11 -31.58
CA ALA A 270 -17.01 35.58 -32.95
C ALA A 270 -18.13 34.92 -33.76
N SER A 271 -19.37 35.39 -33.56
CA SER A 271 -20.49 35.11 -34.47
C SER A 271 -20.45 36.14 -35.60
N PRO A 272 -20.17 35.76 -36.86
CA PRO A 272 -20.55 36.58 -38.00
C PRO A 272 -21.94 36.12 -38.44
N ASN A 273 -22.95 36.93 -38.14
CA ASN A 273 -24.27 36.83 -38.77
C ASN A 273 -24.42 38.00 -39.74
N PRO A 274 -25.25 37.86 -40.79
CA PRO A 274 -25.12 37.02 -41.98
C PRO A 274 -24.59 37.81 -43.19
#